data_AF-A0A101NLZ0-F1
#
_entry.id   AF-A0A101NLZ0-F1
#
_cell.length_a   1.000
_cell.length_b   1.000
_cell.length_c   1.000
_cell.angle_alpha   90.00
_cell.angle_beta   90.00
_cell.angle_gamma   90.00
#
_symmetry.space_group_name_H-M   'P 1'
#
loop_
_entity.id
_entity.type
_entity.pdbx_description
1 polymer ?
#
loop_
_entity_poly.entity_id
_entity_poly.type
_entity_poly.pdbx_seq_one_letter_code
_entity_poly.pdbx_strand_id
1 'polypeptide(L)'
;MRAPLAEFIREFIVSGTREGLADVRARGKVGGRPTVVNPDIVRAARDMLPDPDHSITLIAKLPRGEPPHPRSAEASRTNQVTPRPRTLAHPGRRPA
;
A
#
# COMPACT_ATOMS: atom_id res chain seq x y z
N MET A 1 32.41 15.33 -3.65
CA MET A 1 32.73 13.92 -3.33
C MET A 1 31.61 13.40 -2.43
N ARG A 2 30.90 12.33 -2.82
CA ARG A 2 29.84 11.72 -1.98
C ARG A 2 30.49 10.90 -0.88
N ALA A 3 29.95 10.91 0.34
CA ALA A 3 30.49 10.17 1.47
C ALA A 3 30.22 8.66 1.28
N PRO A 4 31.24 7.77 1.23
CA PRO A 4 31.06 6.34 0.97
C PRO A 4 30.04 5.65 1.90
N LEU A 5 29.96 6.10 3.15
CA LEU A 5 28.99 5.61 4.13
C LEU A 5 27.54 5.94 3.76
N ALA A 6 27.28 7.13 3.21
CA ALA A 6 25.92 7.55 2.85
C ALA A 6 25.34 6.66 1.74
N GLU A 7 26.17 6.28 0.78
CA GLU A 7 25.76 5.38 -0.31
C GLU A 7 25.53 3.95 0.20
N PHE A 8 26.37 3.44 1.11
CA PHE A 8 26.15 2.14 1.76
C PHE A 8 24.80 2.07 2.49
N ILE A 9 24.48 3.09 3.30
CA ILE A 9 23.23 3.12 4.07
C ILE A 9 22.02 3.20 3.13
N ARG A 10 22.11 3.99 2.04
CA ARG A 10 21.05 4.07 1.04
C ARG A 10 20.74 2.71 0.43
N GLU A 11 21.77 2.00 -0.02
CA GLU A 11 21.59 0.67 -0.63
C GLU A 11 21.11 -0.37 0.39
N PHE A 12 21.54 -0.28 1.66
CA PHE A 12 21.01 -1.13 2.73
C PHE A 12 19.51 -0.91 2.97
N ILE A 13 19.06 0.34 3.04
CA ILE A 13 17.62 0.66 3.23
C ILE A 13 16.80 0.20 2.02
N VAL A 14 17.29 0.48 0.81
CA VAL A 14 16.58 0.15 -0.41
C VAL A 14 16.47 -1.37 -0.59
N SER A 15 17.54 -2.12 -0.34
CA SER A 15 17.53 -3.59 -0.42
C SER A 15 16.57 -4.19 0.61
N GLY A 16 16.65 -3.78 1.89
CA GLY A 16 15.72 -4.24 2.92
C GLY A 16 14.25 -3.89 2.64
N THR A 17 14.00 -2.74 2.01
CA THR A 17 12.65 -2.35 1.58
C THR A 17 12.13 -3.25 0.46
N ARG A 18 12.99 -3.56 -0.52
CA ARG A 18 12.62 -4.44 -1.65
C ARG A 18 12.32 -5.86 -1.18
N GLU A 19 13.12 -6.38 -0.27
CA GLU A 19 12.89 -7.69 0.37
C GLU A 19 11.55 -7.71 1.10
N GLY A 20 11.28 -6.75 1.98
CA GLY A 20 10.01 -6.67 2.69
C GLY A 20 8.79 -6.49 1.76
N LEU A 21 8.94 -5.72 0.67
CA LEU A 21 7.90 -5.58 -0.35
C LEU A 21 7.68 -6.87 -1.15
N ALA A 22 8.72 -7.66 -1.40
CA ALA A 22 8.60 -8.97 -2.05
C ALA A 22 7.84 -9.95 -1.15
N ASP A 23 8.16 -10.01 0.15
CA ASP A 23 7.49 -10.86 1.13
C ASP A 23 5.98 -10.57 1.21
N VAL A 24 5.59 -9.29 1.28
CA VAL A 24 4.16 -8.95 1.35
C VAL A 24 3.43 -9.22 0.04
N ARG A 25 4.09 -9.07 -1.12
CA ARG A 25 3.54 -9.43 -2.43
C ARG A 25 3.34 -10.93 -2.56
N ALA A 26 4.30 -11.74 -2.09
CA ALA A 26 4.14 -13.19 -2.01
C ALA A 26 2.95 -13.60 -1.13
N ARG A 27 2.65 -12.80 -0.08
CA ARG A 27 1.46 -12.94 0.78
C ARG A 27 0.18 -12.32 0.17
N GLY A 28 0.15 -12.04 -1.13
CA GLY A 28 -1.02 -11.52 -1.86
C GLY A 28 -1.30 -10.03 -1.69
N LYS A 29 -0.42 -9.24 -1.04
CA LYS A 29 -0.60 -7.79 -0.96
C LYS A 29 -0.11 -7.13 -2.26
N VAL A 30 -1.05 -6.66 -3.08
CA VAL A 30 -0.77 -6.03 -4.38
C VAL A 30 -0.03 -4.68 -4.23
N GLY A 31 -0.47 -3.84 -3.27
CA GLY A 31 0.06 -2.48 -3.09
C GLY A 31 -0.47 -1.49 -4.14
N GLY A 32 0.08 -0.27 -4.16
CA GLY A 32 -0.32 0.77 -5.11
C GLY A 32 -1.55 1.58 -4.70
N ARG A 33 -2.08 2.38 -5.64
CA ARG A 33 -3.28 3.19 -5.42
C ARG A 33 -4.52 2.28 -5.41
N PRO A 34 -5.38 2.35 -4.37
CA PRO A 34 -6.64 1.62 -4.37
C PRO A 34 -7.50 1.98 -5.58
N THR A 35 -8.05 0.98 -6.26
CA THR A 35 -9.02 1.20 -7.34
C THR A 35 -10.32 1.71 -6.75
N VAL A 36 -10.70 2.93 -7.14
CA VAL A 36 -11.97 3.57 -6.72
C VAL A 36 -13.04 3.50 -7.81
N VAL A 37 -12.74 2.87 -8.94
CA VAL A 37 -13.70 2.66 -10.03
C VAL A 37 -14.07 1.17 -10.04
N ASN A 38 -15.31 0.88 -9.66
CA ASN A 38 -15.85 -0.48 -9.62
C ASN A 38 -16.40 -0.88 -11.01
N PRO A 39 -16.50 -2.18 -11.35
CA PRO A 39 -17.05 -2.62 -12.64
C PRO A 39 -18.45 -2.11 -12.93
N ASP A 40 -19.29 -1.89 -11.90
CA ASP A 40 -20.62 -1.32 -12.07
C ASP A 40 -20.59 0.13 -12.56
N ILE A 41 -19.61 0.92 -12.07
CA ILE A 41 -19.40 2.30 -12.52
C ILE A 41 -18.92 2.30 -13.97
N VAL A 42 -18.02 1.37 -14.33
CA VAL A 42 -17.56 1.21 -15.72
C VAL A 42 -18.71 0.83 -16.64
N ARG A 43 -19.59 -0.08 -16.22
CA ARG A 43 -20.78 -0.49 -16.98
C ARG A 43 -21.74 0.70 -17.16
N ALA A 44 -22.11 1.38 -16.07
CA ALA A 44 -22.97 2.56 -16.13
C ALA A 44 -22.40 3.65 -17.06
N ALA A 45 -21.10 3.94 -16.97
CA ALA A 45 -20.45 4.91 -17.86
C ALA A 45 -20.49 4.47 -19.33
N ARG A 46 -20.32 3.16 -19.62
CA ARG A 46 -20.40 2.61 -20.97
C ARG A 46 -21.81 2.64 -21.54
N ASP A 47 -22.83 2.44 -20.70
CA ASP A 47 -24.23 2.48 -21.12
C ASP A 47 -24.69 3.92 -21.42
N MET A 48 -24.13 4.91 -20.71
CA MET A 48 -24.42 6.33 -20.93
C MET A 48 -23.68 6.96 -22.12
N LEU A 49 -22.54 6.41 -22.52
CA LEU A 49 -21.66 7.01 -23.53
C LEU A 49 -22.26 7.11 -24.96
N PRO A 50 -23.09 6.17 -25.44
CA PRO A 50 -23.69 6.24 -26.78
C PRO A 50 -24.80 7.28 -26.91
N ASP A 51 -25.39 7.73 -25.80
CA ASP A 51 -26.47 8.69 -25.79
C ASP A 51 -25.92 10.13 -25.99
N PRO A 52 -26.28 10.83 -27.09
CA PRO A 52 -25.81 12.18 -27.35
C PRO A 52 -26.29 13.22 -26.32
N ASP A 53 -27.33 12.92 -25.54
CA ASP A 53 -27.83 13.80 -24.47
C ASP A 53 -26.94 13.74 -23.21
N HIS A 54 -26.02 12.78 -23.13
CA HIS A 54 -25.09 12.63 -22.01
C HIS A 54 -23.72 13.22 -22.32
N SER A 55 -23.42 14.37 -21.70
CA SER A 55 -22.08 14.95 -21.77
C SER A 55 -21.05 14.12 -20.98
N ILE A 56 -19.80 14.10 -21.47
CA ILE A 56 -18.66 13.48 -20.77
C ILE A 56 -18.49 14.05 -19.35
N THR A 57 -18.81 15.34 -19.15
CA THR A 57 -18.76 15.97 -17.83
C THR A 57 -19.81 15.39 -16.87
N LEU A 58 -21.01 15.02 -17.36
CA LEU A 58 -22.00 14.33 -16.54
C LEU A 58 -21.55 12.91 -16.19
N ILE A 59 -21.01 12.16 -17.16
CA ILE A 59 -20.49 10.80 -16.93
C ILE A 59 -19.32 10.81 -15.93
N ALA A 60 -18.44 11.82 -15.99
CA ALA A 60 -17.33 11.98 -15.06
C ALA A 60 -17.76 12.29 -13.61
N LYS A 61 -18.99 12.75 -13.40
CA LYS A 61 -19.57 12.99 -12.06
C LYS A 61 -20.12 11.73 -11.40
N LEU A 62 -20.08 10.57 -12.09
CA LEU A 62 -20.48 9.31 -11.47
C LEU A 62 -19.74 9.10 -10.15
N PRO A 63 -20.45 8.68 -9.09
CA PRO A 63 -19.86 8.52 -7.77
C PRO A 63 -18.75 7.48 -7.82
N ARG A 64 -17.60 7.82 -7.25
CA ARG A 64 -16.50 6.86 -7.10
C ARG A 64 -16.91 5.81 -6.07
N GLY A 65 -16.44 4.58 -6.28
CA GLY A 65 -16.51 3.53 -5.27
C GLY A 65 -15.67 3.87 -4.05
N GLU A 66 -16.03 3.28 -2.91
CA GLU A 66 -15.25 3.41 -1.70
C GLU A 66 -13.91 2.66 -1.87
N PRO A 67 -12.76 3.32 -1.62
CA PRO A 67 -11.48 2.63 -1.67
C PRO A 67 -11.45 1.53 -0.60
N PRO A 68 -10.88 0.35 -0.90
CA PRO A 68 -10.65 -0.66 0.13
C PRO A 68 -9.77 -0.09 1.24
N HIS A 69 -10.30 -0.03 2.47
CA HIS A 69 -9.56 0.44 3.64
C HIS A 69 -8.44 -0.54 4.01
N PRO A 70 -7.21 -0.06 4.25
CA PRO A 70 -6.05 -0.93 4.46
C PRO A 70 -6.12 -1.75 5.75
N ARG A 71 -6.87 -1.31 6.78
CA ARG A 71 -6.97 -2.01 8.08
C ARG A 71 -7.71 -3.34 8.03
N SER A 72 -8.65 -3.51 7.09
CA SER A 72 -9.46 -4.74 6.99
C SER A 72 -8.62 -5.98 6.67
N ALA A 73 -7.44 -5.80 6.07
CA ALA A 73 -6.52 -6.87 5.70
C ALA A 73 -5.47 -7.21 6.78
N GLU A 74 -5.33 -6.39 7.84
CA GLU A 74 -4.40 -6.62 8.95
C GLU A 74 -4.98 -7.52 10.04
N ALA A 75 -6.31 -7.51 10.23
CA ALA A 75 -6.98 -8.27 11.30
C ALA A 75 -6.75 -9.79 11.23
N SER A 76 -6.55 -10.35 10.04
CA SER A 76 -6.25 -11.78 9.87
C SER A 76 -4.79 -12.17 10.12
N ARG A 77 -3.90 -11.20 10.44
CA ARG A 77 -2.44 -11.36 10.33
C ARG A 77 -1.67 -11.21 11.63
N THR A 78 -2.34 -11.01 12.76
CA THR A 78 -1.71 -10.87 14.10
C THR A 78 -0.96 -12.14 14.56
N ASN A 79 -1.06 -13.26 13.82
CA ASN A 79 -0.53 -14.56 14.26
C ASN A 79 0.79 -15.02 13.58
N GLN A 80 1.41 -14.23 12.70
CA GLN A 80 2.62 -14.65 11.96
C GLN A 80 3.75 -13.61 11.92
N VAL A 81 3.70 -12.59 12.78
CA VAL A 81 4.89 -11.74 13.00
C VAL A 81 5.78 -12.47 13.98
N THR A 82 6.73 -13.27 13.47
CA THR A 82 7.81 -13.79 14.30
C THR A 82 8.51 -12.59 14.96
N PRO A 83 8.52 -12.49 16.30
CA PRO A 83 9.19 -11.39 16.96
C PRO A 83 10.67 -11.43 16.60
N ARG A 84 11.21 -10.36 16.02
CA ARG A 84 12.67 -10.21 15.94
C ARG A 84 13.20 -10.19 17.38
N PRO A 85 14.24 -10.97 17.72
CA PRO A 85 14.81 -10.92 19.05
C PRO A 85 15.26 -9.48 19.35
N ARG A 86 14.73 -8.89 20.42
CA ARG A 86 15.28 -7.68 21.04
C ARG A 86 16.60 -8.06 21.73
N THR A 87 17.65 -8.28 20.95
CA THR A 87 19.04 -8.28 21.40
C THR A 87 19.63 -6.95 20.92
N LEU A 88 20.12 -6.03 21.74
CA LEU A 88 20.87 -6.12 22.99
C LEU A 88 20.25 -5.19 24.05
N ALA A 89 20.24 -5.63 25.31
CA ALA A 89 20.08 -4.74 26.45
C ALA A 89 21.15 -3.64 26.40
N HIS A 90 20.75 -2.37 26.51
CA HIS A 90 21.67 -1.27 26.72
C HIS A 90 21.99 -1.22 28.23
N PRO A 91 23.25 -1.44 28.65
CA PRO A 91 23.61 -1.37 30.07
C PRO A 91 23.60 0.10 30.49
N GLY A 92 22.55 0.56 31.18
CA GLY A 92 22.58 1.93 31.72
C GLY A 92 21.28 2.56 32.19
N ARG A 93 20.09 1.99 31.94
CA ARG A 93 18.86 2.57 32.51
C ARG A 93 18.64 2.06 33.94
N ARG A 94 19.09 2.85 34.92
CA ARG A 94 18.56 2.75 36.30
C ARG A 94 17.11 3.26 36.29
N PRO A 95 16.17 2.59 36.99
CA PRO A 95 14.85 3.16 37.22
C PRO A 95 14.97 4.38 38.15
N ALA A 96 14.17 5.40 37.85
CA ALA A 96 13.88 6.50 38.77
C ALA A 96 12.86 6.04 39.81
#